data_AF-A0A191WC91-F1
#
_entry.id   AF-A0A191WC91-F1
#
_cell.length_a   1.000
_cell.length_b   1.000
_cell.length_c   1.000
_cell.angle_alpha   90.00
_cell.angle_beta   90.00
_cell.angle_gamma   90.00
#
_symmetry.space_group_name_H-M   'P 1'
#
loop_
_entity.id
_entity.type
_entity.pdbx_description
1 polymer ?
#
loop_
_entity_poly.entity_id
_entity_poly.type
_entity_poly.pdbx_seq_one_letter_code
_entity_poly.pdbx_strand_id
1 'polypeptide(L)'
;MTSSDRSDLEGRVAALRRLVYGTPDGHLSDAVAELEAAEAELARSIAAERAEGPSSTPTAGVAAGRAGADLPGTDPTDQGSPGAGPPAGDRSTGELTLLDVLEQADLADGAEWASGGRGRATDARAADAGATEAGMPDVDAADGSRRRGARSGARRRTLLFGAVAAIGVVALLGPMRALAEPPRGLEVFDRAPDPSQAMMPGENEILTPESLASVRFIGTEVGYDAWVFRDRNDVCMTLQRENWYGSGTTCVAEADFARTGIRQVVRYEQLYDLVRPVGVGPGDGVEFAWTADSTALEWSMRR
;
A
#
# COMPACT_ATOMS: atom_id res chain seq x y z
N MET A 1 6.30 6.31 38.67
CA MET A 1 5.53 7.34 37.94
C MET A 1 4.10 7.28 38.44
N THR A 2 3.46 8.40 38.76
CA THR A 2 2.07 8.37 39.22
C THR A 2 1.11 8.14 38.05
N SER A 3 -0.11 7.67 38.33
CA SER A 3 -1.17 7.53 37.31
C SER A 3 -1.50 8.88 36.62
N SER A 4 -1.31 10.00 37.33
CA SER A 4 -1.45 11.35 36.76
C SER A 4 -0.36 11.64 35.74
N ASP A 5 0.91 11.41 36.10
CA ASP A 5 2.05 11.65 35.20
C ASP A 5 1.92 10.83 33.89
N ARG A 6 1.36 9.63 33.98
CA ARG A 6 1.08 8.78 32.81
C ARG A 6 0.03 9.37 31.90
N SER A 7 -1.08 9.83 32.47
CA SER A 7 -2.16 10.43 31.71
C SER A 7 -1.68 11.68 30.96
N ASP A 8 -0.82 12.48 31.60
CA ASP A 8 -0.20 13.66 30.98
C ASP A 8 0.76 13.27 29.84
N LEU A 9 1.56 12.21 30.03
CA LEU A 9 2.45 11.69 28.99
C LEU A 9 1.68 11.14 27.79
N GLU A 10 0.61 10.39 28.01
CA GLU A 10 -0.29 9.90 26.95
C GLU A 10 -0.92 11.07 26.17
N GLY A 11 -1.36 12.12 26.88
CA GLY A 11 -1.86 13.34 26.27
C GLY A 11 -0.81 14.05 25.38
N ARG A 12 0.44 14.12 25.84
CA ARG A 12 1.55 14.69 25.08
C ARG A 12 1.88 13.88 23.83
N VAL A 13 1.95 12.55 23.93
CA VAL A 13 2.17 11.65 22.79
C VAL A 13 1.07 11.85 21.74
N ALA A 14 -0.20 11.90 22.16
CA ALA A 14 -1.31 12.13 21.24
C ALA A 14 -1.24 13.50 20.54
N ALA A 15 -0.82 14.55 21.25
CA ALA A 15 -0.62 15.88 20.68
C ALA A 15 0.53 15.90 19.65
N LEU A 16 1.67 15.27 19.98
CA LEU A 16 2.82 15.17 19.08
C LEU A 16 2.49 14.36 17.82
N ARG A 17 1.75 13.25 17.92
CA ARG A 17 1.27 12.49 16.75
C ARG A 17 0.43 13.34 15.81
N ARG A 18 -0.47 14.17 16.33
CA ARG A 18 -1.25 15.10 15.48
C ARG A 18 -0.37 16.13 14.79
N LEU A 19 0.72 16.57 15.41
CA LEU A 19 1.62 17.54 14.79
C LEU A 19 2.48 16.90 13.71
N VAL A 20 3.10 15.75 14.02
CA VAL A 20 3.97 15.00 13.11
C VAL A 20 3.20 14.47 11.89
N TYR A 21 2.03 13.89 12.09
CA TYR A 21 1.26 13.24 11.02
C TYR A 21 0.13 14.11 10.45
N GLY A 22 -0.30 15.15 11.16
CA GLY A 22 -1.42 16.00 10.75
C GLY A 22 -1.01 17.29 10.04
N THR A 23 0.29 17.54 9.83
CA THR A 23 0.78 18.71 9.09
C THR A 23 1.67 18.29 7.91
N PRO A 24 1.63 19.00 6.76
CA PRO A 24 2.34 18.60 5.53
C PRO A 24 3.86 18.41 5.70
N ASP A 25 4.47 19.09 6.68
CA ASP A 25 5.91 19.03 6.97
C ASP A 25 6.20 18.55 8.40
N GLY A 26 5.22 17.95 9.09
CA GLY A 26 5.35 17.56 10.49
C GLY A 26 6.50 16.58 10.75
N HIS A 27 6.81 15.74 9.75
CA HIS A 27 7.92 14.78 9.76
C HIS A 27 9.31 15.41 9.62
N LEU A 28 9.41 16.69 9.24
CA LEU A 28 10.68 17.44 9.17
C LEU A 28 10.91 18.29 10.44
N SER A 29 9.97 18.29 11.37
CA SER A 29 10.04 19.09 12.58
C SER A 29 10.80 18.38 13.70
N ASP A 30 11.35 19.15 14.63
CA ASP A 30 11.97 18.63 15.87
C ASP A 30 10.98 17.80 16.72
N ALA A 31 9.67 17.92 16.45
CA ALA A 31 8.63 17.16 17.13
C ALA A 31 8.70 15.65 16.86
N VAL A 32 9.37 15.20 15.79
CA VAL A 32 9.61 13.77 15.54
C VAL A 32 10.51 13.17 16.62
N ALA A 33 11.63 13.84 16.92
CA ALA A 33 12.55 13.39 17.97
C ALA A 33 11.89 13.45 19.36
N GLU A 34 11.05 14.47 19.59
CA GLU A 34 10.27 14.57 20.82
C GLU A 34 9.22 13.45 20.94
N LEU A 35 8.54 13.12 19.84
CA LEU A 35 7.55 12.03 19.79
C LEU A 35 8.23 10.69 20.10
N GLU A 36 9.36 10.39 19.47
CA GLU A 36 10.11 9.16 19.71
C GLU A 36 10.54 9.03 21.18
N ALA A 37 11.04 10.12 21.78
CA ALA A 37 11.43 10.13 23.19
C ALA A 37 10.22 9.94 24.13
N ALA A 38 9.08 10.56 23.83
CA ALA A 38 7.86 10.44 24.62
C ALA A 38 7.25 9.03 24.52
N GLU A 39 7.25 8.42 23.34
CA GLU A 39 6.78 7.04 23.14
C GLU A 39 7.69 6.02 23.84
N ALA A 40 9.01 6.22 23.79
CA ALA A 40 9.96 5.37 24.52
C ALA A 40 9.75 5.46 26.04
N GLU A 41 9.48 6.64 26.58
CA GLU A 41 9.17 6.82 28.00
C GLU A 41 7.84 6.18 28.38
N LEU A 42 6.81 6.33 27.53
CA LEU A 42 5.51 5.70 27.75
C LEU A 42 5.65 4.16 27.75
N ALA A 43 6.40 3.60 26.82
CA ALA A 43 6.70 2.17 26.77
C ALA A 43 7.44 1.68 28.04
N ARG A 44 8.42 2.43 28.53
CA ARG A 44 9.12 2.13 29.80
C ARG A 44 8.15 2.13 30.99
N SER A 45 7.24 3.10 31.06
CA SER A 45 6.26 3.19 32.15
C SER A 45 5.29 2.00 32.16
N ILE A 46 4.79 1.58 31.00
CA ILE A 46 3.93 0.39 30.85
C ILE A 46 4.68 -0.89 31.25
N ALA A 47 5.95 -1.02 30.85
CA ALA A 47 6.77 -2.16 31.23
C ALA A 47 7.03 -2.22 32.75
N ALA A 48 7.28 -1.06 33.39
CA ALA A 48 7.46 -0.96 34.84
C ALA A 48 6.19 -1.34 35.60
N GLU A 49 5.02 -0.84 35.18
CA GLU A 49 3.73 -1.23 35.78
C GLU A 49 3.44 -2.73 35.60
N ARG A 50 3.85 -3.32 34.48
CA ARG A 50 3.68 -4.77 34.25
C ARG A 50 4.60 -5.59 35.18
N ALA A 51 5.77 -5.06 35.52
CA ALA A 51 6.70 -5.70 36.45
C ALA A 51 6.26 -5.55 37.92
N GLU A 52 5.62 -4.42 38.27
CA GLU A 52 5.06 -4.15 39.60
C GLU A 52 3.64 -4.68 39.79
N GLY A 53 2.95 -5.03 38.70
CA GLY A 53 1.62 -5.61 38.70
C GLY A 53 1.54 -6.80 39.66
N PRO A 54 0.37 -7.03 40.29
CA PRO A 54 0.25 -7.95 41.41
C PRO A 54 0.84 -9.27 40.98
N SER A 55 1.99 -9.62 41.58
CA SER A 55 2.56 -10.95 41.51
C SER A 55 1.39 -11.84 41.89
N SER A 56 0.77 -12.39 40.86
CA SER A 56 -0.26 -13.39 40.98
C SER A 56 0.56 -14.59 41.38
N THR A 57 0.96 -14.61 42.65
CA THR A 57 1.61 -15.74 43.29
C THR A 57 0.72 -16.88 42.88
N PRO A 58 1.19 -17.81 42.02
CA PRO A 58 0.36 -18.87 41.52
C PRO A 58 -0.15 -19.55 42.78
N THR A 59 -1.43 -19.36 43.05
CA THR A 59 -2.06 -19.95 44.22
C THR A 59 -1.95 -21.43 43.92
N ALA A 60 -1.02 -22.09 44.61
CA ALA A 60 -0.77 -23.51 44.53
C ALA A 60 -2.03 -24.21 45.09
N GLY A 61 -3.08 -24.21 44.26
CA GLY A 61 -4.35 -24.85 44.48
C GLY A 61 -4.16 -26.35 44.32
N VAL A 62 -3.74 -26.98 45.41
CA VAL A 62 -4.30 -28.22 45.94
C VAL A 62 -4.55 -29.30 44.88
N ALA A 63 -3.55 -30.16 44.74
CA ALA A 63 -3.77 -31.55 44.36
C ALA A 63 -4.71 -32.20 45.38
N ALA A 64 -5.98 -32.41 45.00
CA ALA A 64 -6.87 -33.35 45.66
C ALA A 64 -7.71 -34.05 44.59
N GLY A 65 -7.39 -35.32 44.37
CA GLY A 65 -7.94 -36.12 43.29
C GLY A 65 -9.36 -36.67 43.50
N ARG A 66 -9.86 -37.28 42.43
CA ARG A 66 -10.81 -38.40 42.33
C ARG A 66 -11.06 -38.57 40.82
N ALA A 67 -10.57 -39.60 40.14
CA ALA A 67 -10.93 -41.01 40.25
C ALA A 67 -12.44 -41.24 40.33
N GLY A 68 -13.05 -41.67 39.21
CA GLY A 68 -14.23 -42.52 39.24
C GLY A 68 -15.32 -42.22 38.21
N ALA A 69 -15.58 -43.25 37.39
CA ALA A 69 -16.85 -43.62 36.75
C ALA A 69 -17.31 -42.77 35.55
N ASP A 70 -17.35 -43.35 34.34
CA ASP A 70 -18.48 -44.16 33.84
C ASP A 70 -19.81 -43.43 34.01
N LEU A 71 -20.44 -43.01 32.91
CA LEU A 71 -21.84 -43.32 32.65
C LEU A 71 -22.15 -43.27 31.14
N PRO A 72 -22.99 -44.21 30.64
CA PRO A 72 -23.47 -44.30 29.27
C PRO A 72 -24.70 -43.41 29.02
N GLY A 73 -25.08 -43.27 27.75
CA GLY A 73 -26.16 -42.40 27.31
C GLY A 73 -27.56 -42.81 27.76
N THR A 74 -28.49 -41.86 27.65
CA THR A 74 -29.91 -42.08 27.38
C THR A 74 -30.47 -40.89 26.63
N ASP A 75 -31.21 -41.25 25.60
CA ASP A 75 -32.00 -40.46 24.65
C ASP A 75 -33.36 -40.06 25.31
N PRO A 76 -34.47 -39.82 24.58
CA PRO A 76 -35.19 -38.55 24.38
C PRO A 76 -36.54 -38.42 25.13
N THR A 77 -37.08 -37.22 25.29
CA THR A 77 -38.55 -36.90 25.48
C THR A 77 -38.70 -35.37 25.37
N ASP A 78 -39.41 -34.76 24.43
CA ASP A 78 -40.83 -34.81 24.02
C ASP A 78 -41.84 -34.34 25.10
N GLN A 79 -42.88 -33.62 24.63
CA GLN A 79 -44.09 -33.10 25.31
C GLN A 79 -43.87 -31.81 26.14
N GLY A 80 -44.48 -30.66 25.87
CA GLY A 80 -45.77 -30.37 25.23
C GLY A 80 -46.69 -29.71 26.27
N SER A 81 -47.08 -28.45 26.07
CA SER A 81 -48.39 -27.98 26.53
C SER A 81 -48.88 -26.71 25.83
N PRO A 82 -50.19 -26.65 25.49
CA PRO A 82 -50.82 -25.63 24.66
C PRO A 82 -51.55 -24.56 25.49
N GLY A 83 -51.87 -23.41 24.91
CA GLY A 83 -52.72 -22.42 25.59
C GLY A 83 -53.16 -21.24 24.74
N ALA A 84 -54.30 -21.41 24.06
CA ALA A 84 -55.36 -20.43 23.76
C ALA A 84 -55.00 -19.00 23.25
N GLY A 85 -55.45 -18.71 22.02
CA GLY A 85 -55.48 -17.35 21.43
C GLY A 85 -56.68 -16.48 21.88
N PRO A 86 -57.23 -15.61 21.01
CA PRO A 86 -56.88 -14.18 20.90
C PRO A 86 -58.06 -13.25 21.26
N PRO A 87 -57.92 -11.92 21.09
CA PRO A 87 -58.57 -11.37 19.88
C PRO A 87 -57.80 -10.24 19.17
N ALA A 88 -57.92 -10.31 17.84
CA ALA A 88 -58.02 -9.23 16.85
C ALA A 88 -57.34 -7.87 17.16
N GLY A 89 -56.21 -7.65 16.51
CA GLY A 89 -55.58 -6.35 16.33
C GLY A 89 -54.98 -6.27 14.93
N ASP A 90 -55.82 -5.88 13.99
CA ASP A 90 -55.50 -5.54 12.61
C ASP A 90 -54.33 -4.56 12.53
N ARG A 91 -53.17 -5.01 12.03
CA ARG A 91 -52.06 -4.19 11.51
C ARG A 91 -51.10 -5.08 10.74
N SER A 92 -51.26 -5.02 9.42
CA SER A 92 -50.31 -5.50 8.43
C SER A 92 -48.92 -4.86 8.68
N THR A 93 -47.99 -5.67 9.16
CA THR A 93 -46.55 -5.50 8.96
C THR A 93 -46.06 -6.81 8.41
N GLY A 94 -45.76 -6.82 7.11
CA GLY A 94 -45.20 -7.97 6.43
C GLY A 94 -43.87 -8.36 7.07
N GLU A 95 -43.88 -9.53 7.71
CA GLU A 95 -42.70 -10.25 8.15
C GLU A 95 -41.98 -10.74 6.89
N LEU A 96 -41.03 -9.94 6.40
CA LEU A 96 -40.10 -10.35 5.35
C LEU A 96 -39.17 -11.38 5.97
N THR A 97 -39.38 -12.64 5.61
CA THR A 97 -38.45 -13.71 5.93
C THR A 97 -37.09 -13.41 5.29
N LEU A 98 -36.01 -13.67 6.03
CA LEU A 98 -34.63 -13.39 5.64
C LEU A 98 -34.16 -14.21 4.40
N LEU A 99 -35.03 -15.08 3.87
CA LEU A 99 -34.83 -15.86 2.66
C LEU A 99 -35.43 -15.20 1.40
N ASP A 100 -36.31 -14.19 1.52
CA ASP A 100 -36.85 -13.43 0.38
C ASP A 100 -35.95 -12.24 -0.04
N VAL A 101 -34.97 -11.86 0.78
CA VAL A 101 -34.09 -10.69 0.51
C VAL A 101 -32.90 -11.06 -0.40
N LEU A 102 -32.62 -12.36 -0.60
CA LEU A 102 -31.55 -12.80 -1.51
C LEU A 102 -32.01 -13.05 -2.95
N GLU A 103 -33.32 -13.06 -3.23
CA GLU A 103 -33.85 -13.24 -4.59
C GLU A 103 -34.27 -11.91 -5.26
N GLN A 104 -34.09 -10.77 -4.58
CA GLN A 104 -34.43 -9.43 -5.08
C GLN A 104 -33.22 -8.59 -5.51
N ALA A 105 -32.03 -9.20 -5.64
CA ALA A 105 -30.83 -8.56 -6.17
C ALA A 105 -30.58 -8.79 -7.67
N ASP A 106 -31.43 -9.57 -8.36
CA ASP A 106 -31.23 -9.96 -9.77
C ASP A 106 -32.04 -9.14 -10.79
N LEU A 107 -32.69 -8.04 -10.38
CA LEU A 107 -33.47 -7.17 -11.28
C LEU A 107 -33.27 -5.69 -10.96
N ALA A 108 -32.04 -5.20 -11.15
CA ALA A 108 -31.79 -3.79 -11.40
C ALA A 108 -30.73 -3.66 -12.51
N ASP A 109 -31.24 -3.32 -13.69
CA ASP A 109 -30.54 -2.96 -14.91
C ASP A 109 -29.30 -2.06 -14.73
N GLY A 110 -28.25 -2.39 -15.48
CA GLY A 110 -27.79 -1.45 -16.51
C GLY A 110 -26.57 -0.56 -16.21
N ALA A 111 -25.39 -1.16 -16.11
CA ALA A 111 -24.15 -0.47 -16.50
C ALA A 111 -23.15 -1.48 -17.10
N GLU A 112 -23.54 -2.04 -18.24
CA GLU A 112 -22.66 -2.68 -19.21
C GLU A 112 -21.69 -1.62 -19.77
N TRP A 113 -20.53 -1.44 -19.12
CA TRP A 113 -19.41 -0.71 -19.69
C TRP A 113 -18.14 -1.56 -19.67
N ALA A 114 -17.78 -2.00 -20.88
CA ALA A 114 -16.44 -2.33 -21.34
C ALA A 114 -15.81 -3.67 -20.88
N SER A 115 -16.39 -4.77 -21.36
CA SER A 115 -15.64 -6.01 -21.66
C SER A 115 -16.02 -6.52 -23.06
N GLY A 116 -15.59 -5.81 -24.11
CA GLY A 116 -15.86 -6.23 -25.49
C GLY A 116 -15.15 -5.40 -26.55
N GLY A 117 -14.04 -5.92 -27.10
CA GLY A 117 -13.28 -5.28 -28.17
C GLY A 117 -12.44 -6.23 -29.02
N ARG A 118 -12.98 -7.40 -29.37
CA ARG A 118 -12.44 -8.22 -30.49
C ARG A 118 -13.13 -7.80 -31.79
N GLY A 119 -12.40 -7.14 -32.68
CA GLY A 119 -12.76 -6.90 -34.09
C GLY A 119 -11.49 -6.58 -34.88
N ARG A 120 -10.86 -7.57 -35.50
CA ARG A 120 -11.03 -7.99 -36.91
C ARG A 120 -10.44 -6.99 -37.90
N ALA A 121 -9.42 -7.49 -38.60
CA ALA A 121 -8.69 -6.89 -39.71
C ALA A 121 -9.59 -6.30 -40.79
N THR A 122 -9.19 -5.13 -41.30
CA THR A 122 -9.42 -4.76 -42.69
C THR A 122 -8.13 -4.20 -43.28
N ASP A 123 -7.71 -4.84 -44.36
CA ASP A 123 -6.73 -4.35 -45.30
C ASP A 123 -7.17 -2.99 -45.86
N ALA A 124 -6.27 -2.01 -45.86
CA ALA A 124 -6.30 -0.93 -46.84
C ALA A 124 -4.86 -0.55 -47.21
N ARG A 125 -4.60 -0.75 -48.49
CA ARG A 125 -3.35 -0.65 -49.21
C ARG A 125 -3.23 0.76 -49.82
N ALA A 126 -2.00 1.25 -49.83
CA ALA A 126 -1.39 2.20 -50.78
C ALA A 126 -1.92 3.64 -50.88
N ALA A 127 -1.03 4.57 -50.51
CA ALA A 127 -0.49 5.68 -51.30
C ALA A 127 0.26 6.59 -50.33
N ASP A 128 1.35 7.30 -50.63
CA ASP A 128 2.31 7.37 -51.71
C ASP A 128 3.40 8.35 -51.22
N ALA A 129 4.56 8.30 -51.86
CA ALA A 129 5.74 9.14 -51.82
C ALA A 129 5.73 10.49 -51.04
N GLY A 130 6.82 10.70 -50.30
CA GLY A 130 7.22 12.01 -49.78
C GLY A 130 8.67 12.02 -49.29
N ALA A 131 9.62 11.83 -50.19
CA ALA A 131 11.04 12.05 -49.94
C ALA A 131 11.34 13.55 -49.76
N THR A 132 12.11 13.92 -48.74
CA THR A 132 13.03 15.06 -48.84
C THR A 132 14.21 14.86 -47.90
N GLU A 133 15.36 14.54 -48.51
CA GLU A 133 16.70 14.75 -47.97
C GLU A 133 16.97 16.24 -47.73
N ALA A 134 17.50 16.56 -46.55
CA ALA A 134 18.44 17.66 -46.27
C ALA A 134 18.89 17.45 -44.81
N GLY A 135 20.08 16.94 -44.50
CA GLY A 135 21.36 17.50 -44.90
C GLY A 135 21.78 18.54 -43.86
N MET A 136 22.53 18.16 -42.82
CA MET A 136 23.27 19.08 -41.94
C MET A 136 24.34 18.31 -41.14
N PRO A 137 25.44 18.97 -40.74
CA PRO A 137 26.76 18.65 -41.27
C PRO A 137 27.71 18.06 -40.24
N ASP A 138 28.73 17.39 -40.74
CA ASP A 138 30.00 17.16 -40.07
C ASP A 138 30.56 18.48 -39.51
N VAL A 139 30.87 18.49 -38.21
CA VAL A 139 31.68 19.52 -37.59
C VAL A 139 33.01 18.89 -37.20
N ASP A 140 33.92 18.92 -38.16
CA ASP A 140 35.34 18.69 -37.96
C ASP A 140 36.01 19.94 -37.34
N ALA A 141 37.05 19.63 -36.55
CA ALA A 141 38.26 20.43 -36.33
C ALA A 141 38.17 21.77 -35.57
N ALA A 142 38.66 21.73 -34.32
CA ALA A 142 39.50 22.81 -33.80
C ALA A 142 40.76 22.21 -33.16
N ASP A 143 41.79 22.11 -34.02
CA ASP A 143 43.20 21.98 -33.66
C ASP A 143 43.66 23.27 -32.93
N GLY A 144 44.26 23.08 -31.77
CA GLY A 144 44.69 24.14 -30.85
C GLY A 144 46.10 23.89 -30.32
N SER A 145 47.03 23.57 -31.21
CA SER A 145 48.46 23.49 -30.90
C SER A 145 49.06 24.87 -30.57
N ARG A 146 49.47 25.10 -29.31
CA ARG A 146 50.53 26.09 -28.99
C ARG A 146 51.63 25.47 -28.14
N ARG A 147 52.81 25.51 -28.75
CA ARG A 147 54.10 24.99 -28.32
C ARG A 147 54.83 25.94 -27.36
N ARG A 148 55.81 25.33 -26.67
CA ARG A 148 57.15 25.82 -26.24
C ARG A 148 57.31 26.51 -24.88
N GLY A 149 58.19 25.92 -24.06
CA GLY A 149 59.04 26.67 -23.14
C GLY A 149 59.72 25.85 -22.05
N ALA A 150 60.83 25.18 -22.38
CA ALA A 150 61.68 24.38 -21.48
C ALA A 150 62.25 25.15 -20.27
N ARG A 151 62.51 24.44 -19.16
CA ARG A 151 63.84 24.36 -18.54
C ARG A 151 63.97 23.22 -17.51
N SER A 152 65.13 22.59 -17.61
CA SER A 152 65.67 21.44 -16.91
C SER A 152 65.81 21.59 -15.39
N GLY A 153 65.56 20.50 -14.66
CA GLY A 153 65.98 20.33 -13.28
C GLY A 153 66.00 18.85 -12.93
N ALA A 154 67.20 18.24 -12.98
CA ALA A 154 67.43 16.85 -12.68
C ALA A 154 67.05 16.46 -11.25
N ARG A 155 66.79 15.15 -11.08
CA ARG A 155 66.68 14.36 -9.83
C ARG A 155 65.27 14.27 -9.23
N ARG A 156 64.59 13.16 -9.49
CA ARG A 156 64.49 12.07 -8.50
C ARG A 156 63.93 10.81 -9.15
N ARG A 157 64.64 9.72 -8.89
CA ARG A 157 64.27 8.34 -9.16
C ARG A 157 62.98 7.98 -8.41
N THR A 158 62.31 6.97 -8.95
CA THR A 158 61.40 6.05 -8.24
C THR A 158 59.94 6.52 -8.08
N LEU A 159 59.06 5.98 -8.93
CA LEU A 159 57.81 5.28 -8.59
C LEU A 159 56.90 5.22 -9.82
N LEU A 160 57.10 4.19 -10.64
CA LEU A 160 56.34 3.88 -11.85
C LEU A 160 55.53 2.59 -11.59
N PHE A 161 54.59 2.61 -10.63
CA PHE A 161 53.69 1.48 -10.33
C PHE A 161 52.38 1.92 -9.61
N GLY A 162 51.75 3.02 -10.01
CA GLY A 162 50.62 3.55 -9.23
C GLY A 162 49.57 4.37 -9.98
N ALA A 163 49.21 4.00 -11.22
CA ALA A 163 48.21 4.76 -12.00
C ALA A 163 47.14 3.91 -12.71
N VAL A 164 47.06 2.59 -12.47
CA VAL A 164 46.04 1.71 -13.09
C VAL A 164 44.96 1.25 -12.09
N ALA A 165 45.14 1.49 -10.79
CA ALA A 165 44.18 1.04 -9.77
C ALA A 165 42.93 1.93 -9.60
N ALA A 166 42.90 3.14 -10.16
CA ALA A 166 41.79 4.09 -9.93
C ALA A 166 40.58 3.89 -10.88
N ILE A 167 40.78 3.30 -12.07
CA ILE A 167 39.69 3.09 -13.04
C ILE A 167 38.88 1.81 -12.73
N GLY A 168 39.49 0.84 -12.03
CA GLY A 168 38.80 -0.40 -11.62
C GLY A 168 37.78 -0.21 -10.49
N VAL A 169 37.88 0.85 -9.69
CA VAL A 169 36.99 1.07 -8.53
C VAL A 169 35.60 1.56 -8.96
N VAL A 170 35.50 2.32 -10.06
CA VAL A 170 34.21 2.83 -10.56
C VAL A 170 33.33 1.71 -11.13
N ALA A 171 33.94 0.70 -11.76
CA ALA A 171 33.20 -0.45 -12.31
C ALA A 171 32.61 -1.37 -11.22
N LEU A 172 33.22 -1.43 -10.04
CA LEU A 172 32.73 -2.25 -8.92
C LEU A 172 31.63 -1.56 -8.09
N LEU A 173 31.47 -0.24 -8.23
CA LEU A 173 30.41 0.52 -7.54
C LEU A 173 29.10 0.62 -8.36
N GLY A 174 29.12 0.28 -9.65
CA GLY A 174 27.94 0.26 -10.52
C GLY A 174 26.77 -0.60 -9.98
N PRO A 175 27.01 -1.83 -9.50
CA PRO A 175 25.95 -2.70 -8.98
C PRO A 175 25.28 -2.13 -7.71
N MET A 176 26.02 -1.37 -6.89
CA MET A 176 25.46 -0.80 -5.67
C MET A 176 24.55 0.40 -5.92
N ARG A 177 24.71 1.10 -7.06
CA ARG A 177 23.74 2.15 -7.46
C ARG A 177 22.40 1.59 -7.90
N ALA A 178 22.40 0.43 -8.57
CA ALA A 178 21.16 -0.27 -8.92
C ALA A 178 20.37 -0.73 -7.67
N LEU A 179 21.05 -0.93 -6.53
CA LEU A 179 20.39 -1.20 -5.25
C LEU A 179 19.86 0.08 -4.56
N ALA A 180 20.35 1.26 -4.95
CA ALA A 180 19.94 2.53 -4.36
C ALA A 180 18.74 3.16 -5.06
N GLU A 181 18.47 2.81 -6.33
CA GLU A 181 17.29 3.31 -7.01
C GLU A 181 16.02 2.61 -6.47
N PRO A 182 14.96 3.38 -6.16
CA PRO A 182 13.66 2.80 -5.84
C PRO A 182 13.16 1.95 -7.02
N PRO A 183 12.50 0.82 -6.77
CA PRO A 183 12.00 -0.05 -7.81
C PRO A 183 10.88 0.66 -8.59
N ARG A 184 10.83 0.49 -9.91
CA ARG A 184 9.83 1.13 -10.76
C ARG A 184 8.82 0.13 -11.28
N GLY A 185 7.54 0.50 -11.28
CA GLY A 185 6.47 -0.33 -11.81
C GLY A 185 6.59 -1.79 -11.37
N LEU A 186 6.74 -2.71 -12.32
CA LEU A 186 6.76 -4.15 -12.04
C LEU A 186 8.00 -4.65 -11.28
N GLU A 187 9.09 -3.88 -11.24
CA GLU A 187 10.29 -4.24 -10.47
C GLU A 187 10.01 -4.33 -8.96
N VAL A 188 8.91 -3.72 -8.49
CA VAL A 188 8.41 -3.84 -7.12
C VAL A 188 8.20 -5.31 -6.72
N PHE A 189 7.80 -6.16 -7.67
CA PHE A 189 7.54 -7.58 -7.41
C PHE A 189 8.81 -8.44 -7.33
N ASP A 190 9.94 -7.95 -7.86
CA ASP A 190 11.23 -8.66 -7.80
C ASP A 190 11.87 -8.59 -6.41
N ARG A 191 11.39 -7.67 -5.56
CA ARG A 191 11.80 -7.58 -4.15
C ARG A 191 11.00 -8.54 -3.30
N ALA A 192 11.63 -9.08 -2.26
CA ALA A 192 10.93 -9.87 -1.25
C ALA A 192 9.82 -9.02 -0.60
N PRO A 193 8.65 -9.60 -0.29
CA PRO A 193 7.61 -8.89 0.45
C PRO A 193 8.16 -8.42 1.79
N ASP A 194 7.93 -7.16 2.13
CA ASP A 194 8.14 -6.66 3.48
C ASP A 194 6.97 -7.14 4.36
N PRO A 195 7.20 -7.99 5.37
CA PRO A 195 6.13 -8.53 6.21
C PRO A 195 5.38 -7.43 6.98
N SER A 196 5.99 -6.27 7.22
CA SER A 196 5.33 -5.14 7.86
C SER A 196 4.35 -4.41 6.94
N GLN A 197 4.52 -4.54 5.62
CA GLN A 197 3.73 -3.87 4.59
C GLN A 197 2.75 -4.81 3.87
N ALA A 198 2.94 -6.12 4.00
CA ALA A 198 2.16 -7.15 3.30
C ALA A 198 0.75 -7.37 3.87
N MET A 199 0.39 -6.74 4.99
CA MET A 199 -0.97 -6.87 5.53
C MET A 199 -1.88 -5.85 4.87
N MET A 200 -2.71 -6.31 3.92
CA MET A 200 -3.87 -5.58 3.44
C MET A 200 -5.03 -5.85 4.42
N PRO A 201 -5.50 -4.88 5.21
CA PRO A 201 -6.53 -5.10 6.20
C PRO A 201 -7.81 -5.71 5.59
N GLY A 202 -8.19 -6.91 6.01
CA GLY A 202 -9.46 -7.56 5.66
C GLY A 202 -9.52 -8.28 4.30
N GLU A 203 -8.50 -8.17 3.44
CA GLU A 203 -8.49 -8.81 2.10
C GLU A 203 -7.73 -10.14 2.07
N ASN A 204 -7.05 -10.51 3.17
CA ASN A 204 -6.24 -11.73 3.26
C ASN A 204 -7.03 -13.03 3.02
N GLU A 205 -8.35 -13.00 3.19
CA GLU A 205 -9.22 -14.17 2.98
C GLU A 205 -9.72 -14.30 1.53
N ILE A 206 -9.63 -13.23 0.73
CA ILE A 206 -10.17 -13.18 -0.64
C ILE A 206 -9.09 -13.53 -1.67
N LEU A 207 -7.84 -13.15 -1.41
CA LEU A 207 -6.73 -13.36 -2.33
C LEU A 207 -6.22 -14.81 -2.30
N THR A 208 -5.82 -15.32 -3.47
CA THR A 208 -5.16 -16.63 -3.53
C THR A 208 -3.79 -16.57 -2.83
N PRO A 209 -3.25 -17.70 -2.34
CA PRO A 209 -1.91 -17.72 -1.74
C PRO A 209 -0.82 -17.16 -2.65
N GLU A 210 -0.90 -17.39 -3.97
CA GLU A 210 0.05 -16.82 -4.94
C GLU A 210 -0.08 -15.29 -5.02
N SER A 211 -1.32 -14.79 -5.04
CA SER A 211 -1.59 -13.35 -5.08
C SER A 211 -1.08 -12.67 -3.81
N LEU A 212 -1.34 -13.26 -2.64
CA LEU A 212 -0.84 -12.76 -1.35
C LEU A 212 0.68 -12.66 -1.28
N ALA A 213 1.41 -13.64 -1.81
CA ALA A 213 2.88 -13.60 -1.83
C ALA A 213 3.44 -12.44 -2.68
N SER A 214 2.64 -11.93 -3.61
CA SER A 214 3.01 -10.82 -4.50
C SER A 214 2.57 -9.44 -4.01
N VAL A 215 1.84 -9.34 -2.89
CA VAL A 215 1.36 -8.05 -2.35
C VAL A 215 2.54 -7.15 -1.99
N ARG A 216 2.50 -5.90 -2.45
CA ARG A 216 3.49 -4.85 -2.18
C ARG A 216 2.77 -3.55 -1.90
N PHE A 217 3.20 -2.84 -0.86
CA PHE A 217 2.75 -1.48 -0.60
C PHE A 217 3.52 -0.50 -1.47
N ILE A 218 2.83 0.43 -2.12
CA ILE A 218 3.45 1.40 -3.06
C ILE A 218 3.33 2.86 -2.60
N GLY A 219 2.64 3.13 -1.49
CA GLY A 219 2.59 4.46 -0.87
C GLY A 219 1.22 4.82 -0.31
N THR A 220 1.18 6.01 0.30
CA THR A 220 -0.03 6.64 0.84
C THR A 220 -0.22 8.00 0.20
N GLU A 221 -1.38 8.25 -0.41
CA GLU A 221 -1.70 9.55 -1.00
C GLU A 221 -3.15 9.92 -0.74
N VAL A 222 -3.41 11.20 -0.43
CA VAL A 222 -4.76 11.74 -0.25
C VAL A 222 -5.61 10.92 0.76
N GLY A 223 -4.95 10.37 1.80
CA GLY A 223 -5.59 9.54 2.82
C GLY A 223 -5.97 8.11 2.37
N TYR A 224 -5.39 7.64 1.27
CA TYR A 224 -5.49 6.27 0.79
C TYR A 224 -4.13 5.60 0.84
N ASP A 225 -4.11 4.39 1.36
CA ASP A 225 -3.00 3.46 1.25
C ASP A 225 -3.18 2.61 -0.01
N ALA A 226 -2.11 2.41 -0.76
CA ALA A 226 -2.12 1.65 -2.00
C ALA A 226 -1.25 0.41 -1.92
N TRP A 227 -1.86 -0.73 -2.26
CA TRP A 227 -1.17 -2.00 -2.46
C TRP A 227 -1.32 -2.45 -3.90
N VAL A 228 -0.32 -3.16 -4.38
CA VAL A 228 -0.32 -3.80 -5.69
C VAL A 228 0.02 -5.27 -5.54
N PHE A 229 -0.55 -6.10 -6.40
CA PHE A 229 -0.27 -7.53 -6.44
C PHE A 229 -0.48 -8.07 -7.85
N ARG A 230 0.05 -9.26 -8.10
CA ARG A 230 -0.18 -10.01 -9.34
C ARG A 230 -1.20 -11.11 -9.07
N ASP A 231 -2.24 -11.17 -9.90
CA ASP A 231 -3.12 -12.34 -10.00
C ASP A 231 -2.99 -12.90 -11.42
N ARG A 232 -2.41 -14.10 -11.54
CA ARG A 232 -2.14 -14.76 -12.84
C ARG A 232 -1.31 -13.88 -13.78
N ASN A 233 -1.94 -13.25 -14.78
CA ASN A 233 -1.30 -12.37 -15.78
C ASN A 233 -1.76 -10.91 -15.66
N ASP A 234 -2.49 -10.60 -14.59
CA ASP A 234 -3.01 -9.28 -14.32
C ASP A 234 -2.22 -8.65 -13.17
N VAL A 235 -2.09 -7.33 -13.24
CA VAL A 235 -1.54 -6.48 -12.20
C VAL A 235 -2.70 -5.71 -11.60
N CYS A 236 -2.89 -5.89 -10.30
CA CYS A 236 -3.98 -5.30 -9.55
C CYS A 236 -3.44 -4.21 -8.62
N MET A 237 -4.22 -3.15 -8.45
CA MET A 237 -4.02 -2.10 -7.46
C MET A 237 -5.26 -2.00 -6.57
N THR A 238 -5.05 -2.01 -5.26
CA THR A 238 -6.09 -1.83 -4.25
C THR A 238 -5.80 -0.55 -3.48
N LEU A 239 -6.81 0.31 -3.40
CA LEU A 239 -6.76 1.54 -2.63
C LEU A 239 -7.65 1.39 -1.40
N GLN A 240 -7.07 1.39 -0.20
CA GLN A 240 -7.81 1.32 1.06
C GLN A 240 -7.64 2.60 1.85
N ARG A 241 -8.60 2.87 2.73
CA ARG A 241 -8.52 3.96 3.70
C ARG A 241 -8.22 3.40 5.06
N GLU A 242 -7.48 4.15 5.86
CA GLU A 242 -7.31 3.86 7.27
C GLU A 242 -8.71 3.86 7.94
N ASN A 243 -9.15 2.70 8.44
CA ASN A 243 -10.40 2.45 9.15
C ASN A 243 -11.72 2.34 8.35
N TRP A 244 -11.70 2.18 7.02
CA TRP A 244 -12.93 2.03 6.23
C TRP A 244 -12.85 1.02 5.08
N TYR A 245 -14.02 0.68 4.53
CA TYR A 245 -14.11 -0.06 3.26
C TYR A 245 -13.38 0.73 2.17
N GLY A 246 -12.42 0.10 1.50
CA GLY A 246 -11.57 0.73 0.49
C GLY A 246 -12.34 1.23 -0.74
N SER A 247 -11.65 1.91 -1.65
CA SER A 247 -12.25 2.35 -2.93
C SER A 247 -12.30 1.23 -4.00
N GLY A 248 -11.91 0.01 -3.63
CA GLY A 248 -11.93 -1.18 -4.46
C GLY A 248 -10.58 -1.52 -5.07
N THR A 249 -10.59 -2.61 -5.86
CA THR A 249 -9.43 -3.17 -6.54
C THR A 249 -9.61 -3.01 -8.05
N THR A 250 -8.60 -2.47 -8.73
CA THR A 250 -8.57 -2.33 -10.19
C THR A 250 -7.45 -3.20 -10.76
N CYS A 251 -7.78 -4.08 -11.69
CA CYS A 251 -6.80 -4.96 -12.34
C CYS A 251 -6.71 -4.65 -13.84
N VAL A 252 -5.50 -4.75 -14.39
CA VAL A 252 -5.23 -4.69 -15.83
C VAL A 252 -4.27 -5.79 -16.22
N ALA A 253 -4.30 -6.24 -17.47
CA ALA A 253 -3.31 -7.19 -17.97
C ALA A 253 -1.89 -6.59 -17.85
N GLU A 254 -0.89 -7.41 -17.53
CA GLU A 254 0.50 -6.95 -17.37
C GLU A 254 1.03 -6.23 -18.63
N ALA A 255 0.64 -6.70 -19.82
CA ALA A 255 0.99 -6.06 -21.09
C ALA A 255 0.33 -4.68 -21.27
N ASP A 256 -0.82 -4.44 -20.63
CA ASP A 256 -1.51 -3.14 -20.65
C ASP A 256 -0.92 -2.21 -19.59
N PHE A 257 -0.56 -2.74 -18.41
CA PHE A 257 0.20 -2.00 -17.40
C PHE A 257 1.47 -1.38 -17.98
N ALA A 258 2.25 -2.16 -18.76
CA ALA A 258 3.46 -1.66 -19.39
C ALA A 258 3.23 -0.49 -20.37
N ARG A 259 2.01 -0.36 -20.93
CA ARG A 259 1.68 0.71 -21.88
C ARG A 259 1.04 1.93 -21.22
N THR A 260 0.16 1.71 -20.24
CA THR A 260 -0.70 2.79 -19.70
C THR A 260 -0.66 2.92 -18.18
N GLY A 261 -0.04 1.97 -17.47
CA GLY A 261 -0.17 1.82 -16.02
C GLY A 261 -1.56 1.40 -15.59
N ILE A 262 -1.79 1.39 -14.28
CA ILE A 262 -3.10 1.27 -13.64
C ILE A 262 -3.54 2.66 -13.18
N ARG A 263 -4.82 2.96 -13.38
CA ARG A 263 -5.45 4.21 -12.97
C ARG A 263 -6.76 3.90 -12.25
N GLN A 264 -7.01 4.57 -11.13
CA GLN A 264 -8.24 4.44 -10.37
C GLN A 264 -8.72 5.81 -9.94
N VAL A 265 -10.00 6.09 -10.19
CA VAL A 265 -10.61 7.38 -9.84
C VAL A 265 -11.46 7.21 -8.60
N VAL A 266 -11.17 8.02 -7.58
CA VAL A 266 -11.99 8.17 -6.39
C VAL A 266 -12.77 9.47 -6.50
N ARG A 267 -14.10 9.35 -6.52
CA ARG A 267 -14.99 10.50 -6.71
C ARG A 267 -15.13 11.33 -5.44
N TYR A 268 -15.54 12.59 -5.60
CA TYR A 268 -15.79 13.53 -4.52
C TYR A 268 -16.55 12.92 -3.32
N GLU A 269 -17.60 12.14 -3.58
CA GLU A 269 -18.47 11.54 -2.55
C GLU A 269 -17.79 10.42 -1.77
N GLN A 270 -16.73 9.83 -2.33
CA GLN A 270 -15.94 8.77 -1.69
C GLN A 270 -14.77 9.35 -0.88
N LEU A 271 -14.35 10.59 -1.19
CA LEU A 271 -13.31 11.30 -0.47
C LEU A 271 -13.81 11.81 0.89
N TYR A 272 -13.04 11.54 1.93
CA TYR A 272 -13.32 12.06 3.26
C TYR A 272 -13.12 13.56 3.32
N ASP A 273 -14.00 14.25 4.04
CA ASP A 273 -13.92 15.71 4.17
C ASP A 273 -12.59 16.19 4.74
N LEU A 274 -11.93 15.42 5.64
CA LEU A 274 -10.66 15.82 6.24
C LEU A 274 -9.44 15.63 5.34
N VAL A 275 -9.50 14.74 4.34
CA VAL A 275 -8.37 14.48 3.43
C VAL A 275 -8.64 14.92 1.99
N ARG A 276 -9.79 15.55 1.74
CA ARG A 276 -10.17 16.04 0.42
C ARG A 276 -9.20 17.16 -0.03
N PRO A 277 -8.54 17.02 -1.19
CA PRO A 277 -7.70 18.09 -1.72
C PRO A 277 -8.50 19.36 -1.98
N VAL A 278 -7.88 20.51 -1.74
CA VAL A 278 -8.50 21.82 -1.99
C VAL A 278 -8.83 21.96 -3.47
N GLY A 279 -10.07 22.33 -3.78
CA GLY A 279 -10.55 22.55 -5.14
C GLY A 279 -11.23 21.36 -5.79
N VAL A 280 -11.31 20.21 -5.12
CA VAL A 280 -12.15 19.08 -5.55
C VAL A 280 -13.58 19.34 -5.07
N GLY A 281 -14.49 19.62 -6.01
CA GLY A 281 -15.91 19.86 -5.76
C GLY A 281 -16.81 18.69 -6.17
N PRO A 282 -18.12 18.81 -5.95
CA PRO A 282 -19.09 17.81 -6.43
C PRO A 282 -18.96 17.59 -7.94
N GLY A 283 -18.83 16.33 -8.36
CA GLY A 283 -18.59 15.95 -9.75
C GLY A 283 -17.11 15.76 -10.14
N ASP A 284 -16.18 16.29 -9.34
CA ASP A 284 -14.74 16.06 -9.52
C ASP A 284 -14.31 14.73 -8.86
N GLY A 285 -13.06 14.34 -9.10
CA GLY A 285 -12.42 13.20 -8.44
C GLY A 285 -10.91 13.33 -8.35
N VAL A 286 -10.30 12.39 -7.62
CA VAL A 286 -8.85 12.19 -7.58
C VAL A 286 -8.55 10.92 -8.35
N GLU A 287 -7.74 11.05 -9.40
CA GLU A 287 -7.19 9.92 -10.13
C GLU A 287 -5.84 9.55 -9.53
N PHE A 288 -5.78 8.34 -8.99
CA PHE A 288 -4.54 7.68 -8.62
C PHE A 288 -3.99 6.93 -9.82
N ALA A 289 -2.69 7.03 -10.03
CA ALA A 289 -1.99 6.38 -11.12
C ALA A 289 -0.72 5.68 -10.60
N TRP A 290 -0.48 4.49 -11.13
CA TRP A 290 0.78 3.78 -10.95
C TRP A 290 1.21 3.20 -12.30
N THR A 291 2.35 3.66 -12.81
CA THR A 291 2.83 3.34 -14.15
C THR A 291 4.11 2.52 -14.12
N ALA A 292 4.55 2.06 -15.30
CA ALA A 292 5.81 1.34 -15.43
C ALA A 292 7.04 2.14 -14.97
N ASP A 293 6.98 3.47 -15.08
CA ASP A 293 8.08 4.37 -14.68
C ASP A 293 7.93 4.91 -13.26
N SER A 294 6.77 4.69 -12.62
CA SER A 294 6.46 5.22 -11.29
C SER A 294 7.24 4.47 -10.21
N THR A 295 7.92 5.21 -9.34
CA THR A 295 8.56 4.67 -8.13
C THR A 295 7.63 4.61 -6.92
N ALA A 296 6.48 5.29 -7.00
CA ALA A 296 5.48 5.41 -5.94
C ALA A 296 4.09 5.64 -6.56
N LEU A 297 3.06 5.69 -5.72
CA LEU A 297 1.72 6.11 -6.13
C LEU A 297 1.71 7.59 -6.53
N GLU A 298 1.15 7.90 -7.70
CA GLU A 298 0.95 9.26 -8.18
C GLU A 298 -0.53 9.62 -8.12
N TRP A 299 -0.86 10.91 -8.01
CA TRP A 299 -2.25 11.35 -8.08
C TRP A 299 -2.42 12.68 -8.80
N SER A 300 -3.62 12.89 -9.33
CA SER A 300 -4.02 14.15 -9.96
C SER A 300 -5.52 14.40 -9.80
N MET A 301 -5.94 15.66 -9.90
CA MET A 301 -7.36 16.01 -9.92
C MET A 301 -7.97 15.74 -11.30
N ARG A 302 -9.16 15.15 -11.33
CA ARG A 302 -10.00 15.01 -12.53
C ARG A 302 -11.26 15.85 -12.35
N ARG A 303 -11.55 16.65 -13.38
CA ARG A 303 -12.77 17.47 -13.53
C ARG A 303 -13.63 16.88 -14.63
#